data_AF-A0AAU6SDJ4-F1
#
_entry.id   AF-A0AAU6SDJ4-F1
#
_cell.length_a   1.000
_cell.length_b   1.000
_cell.length_c   1.000
_cell.angle_alpha   90.00
_cell.angle_beta   90.00
_cell.angle_gamma   90.00
#
_symmetry.space_group_name_H-M   'P 1'
#
loop_
_entity.id
_entity.type
_entity.pdbx_description
1 polymer ?
#
loop_
_entity_poly.entity_id
_entity_poly.type
_entity_poly.pdbx_seq_one_letter_code
_entity_poly.pdbx_strand_id
1 'polypeptide(L)'
;MQPILDFLGDFWWLVFPLIGVVGMVGNAWERGARRRHQRRIEVMHAKAELKAAQAAARGKAVAAASLPPISGQTAVPEPTAAPRETQVTQLERLFATHDGVTARWLEYELDVAKIIAFPAMSDGRQPLTAAFLRAKRIADGLRPPSPKARLSKEQLAEYRNAVADFEVAFDVAERDARRLRDSSFTEVERKRLDTAKKLLTVAIDEAATPAERQLAYRRVREELDGLLSISDEAIEVLENKVMLELGPTTSTSTSTTDTPSAGTPTAAPASAPAAPPASAPAPAPEPIAEPLPAPKRPSTTPPAAATWPVPSRGSGDAPGRVTHPKPHR
;
A
#
# COMPACT_ATOMS: atom_id res chain seq x y z
N MET A 1 -44.86 -8.10 11.25
CA MET A 1 -43.68 -7.55 10.55
C MET A 1 -43.84 -7.52 9.01
N GLN A 2 -45.06 -7.58 8.46
CA GLN A 2 -45.31 -7.48 7.01
C GLN A 2 -45.59 -6.05 6.46
N PRO A 3 -46.06 -5.04 7.22
CA PRO A 3 -46.43 -3.75 6.61
C PRO A 3 -45.23 -2.81 6.31
N ILE A 4 -44.03 -3.12 6.80
CA ILE A 4 -42.82 -2.30 6.58
C ILE A 4 -42.19 -2.62 5.22
N LEU A 5 -42.40 -3.83 4.70
CA LEU A 5 -41.83 -4.28 3.42
C LEU A 5 -42.65 -3.76 2.22
N ASP A 6 -43.97 -3.61 2.38
CA ASP A 6 -44.84 -2.99 1.37
C ASP A 6 -44.53 -1.49 1.21
N PHE A 7 -44.23 -0.80 2.32
CA PHE A 7 -43.82 0.62 2.28
C PHE A 7 -42.47 0.82 1.57
N LEU A 8 -41.56 -0.15 1.59
CA LEU A 8 -40.28 -0.03 0.89
C LEU A 8 -40.38 -0.31 -0.62
N GLY A 9 -41.44 -0.99 -1.06
CA GLY A 9 -41.76 -1.20 -2.47
C GLY A 9 -42.36 0.02 -3.16
N ASP A 10 -43.24 0.76 -2.46
CA ASP A 10 -44.01 1.87 -3.05
C ASP A 10 -43.20 3.18 -3.25
N PHE A 11 -42.09 3.37 -2.53
CA PHE A 11 -41.32 4.63 -2.54
C PHE A 11 -39.95 4.54 -3.25
N TRP A 12 -39.65 3.46 -3.97
CA TRP A 12 -38.37 3.30 -4.70
C TRP A 12 -38.12 4.36 -5.79
N TRP A 13 -39.17 4.98 -6.31
CA TRP A 13 -39.07 6.02 -7.34
C TRP A 13 -38.57 7.39 -6.83
N LEU A 14 -38.51 7.61 -5.51
CA LEU A 14 -37.98 8.86 -4.92
C LEU A 14 -36.45 9.02 -5.05
N VAL A 15 -35.73 7.97 -5.43
CA VAL A 15 -34.28 8.03 -5.71
C VAL A 15 -33.99 8.89 -6.95
N PHE A 16 -34.91 8.94 -7.92
CA PHE A 16 -34.70 9.65 -9.18
C PHE A 16 -34.65 11.19 -9.07
N PRO A 17 -35.57 11.88 -8.35
CA PRO A 17 -35.44 13.33 -8.15
C PRO A 17 -34.27 13.72 -7.24
N LEU A 18 -33.82 12.83 -6.35
CA LEU A 18 -32.68 13.07 -5.47
C LEU A 18 -31.34 13.07 -6.25
N ILE A 19 -31.20 12.21 -7.27
CA ILE A 19 -30.03 12.19 -8.17
C ILE A 19 -29.96 13.48 -9.03
N GLY A 20 -31.10 14.03 -9.44
CA GLY A 20 -31.17 15.29 -10.20
C GLY A 20 -30.68 16.51 -9.43
N VAL A 21 -30.89 16.56 -8.10
CA VAL A 21 -30.45 17.68 -7.25
C VAL A 21 -28.97 17.55 -6.85
N VAL A 22 -28.45 16.31 -6.72
CA VAL A 22 -27.02 16.06 -6.45
C VAL A 22 -26.12 16.48 -7.64
N GLY A 23 -26.62 16.42 -8.87
CA GLY A 23 -25.89 16.85 -10.06
C GLY A 23 -25.60 18.36 -10.15
N MET A 24 -26.35 19.22 -9.46
CA MET A 24 -26.18 20.68 -9.56
C MET A 24 -25.18 21.26 -8.53
N VAL A 25 -24.85 20.54 -7.46
CA VAL A 25 -23.94 21.04 -6.40
C VAL A 25 -22.45 20.69 -6.67
N GLY A 26 -22.17 19.73 -7.55
CA GLY A 26 -20.80 19.24 -7.83
C GLY A 26 -19.89 20.18 -8.64
N ASN A 27 -20.42 21.14 -9.40
CA ASN A 27 -19.64 21.94 -10.37
C ASN A 27 -19.14 23.30 -9.83
N ALA A 28 -19.24 23.57 -8.53
CA ALA A 28 -18.75 24.80 -7.91
C ALA A 28 -17.35 24.68 -7.27
N TRP A 29 -16.86 23.47 -6.98
CA TRP A 29 -15.57 23.25 -6.31
C TRP A 29 -14.35 23.22 -7.24
N GLU A 30 -14.56 23.07 -8.55
CA GLU A 30 -13.46 22.93 -9.52
C GLU A 30 -12.84 24.26 -9.99
N ARG A 31 -13.46 25.42 -9.66
CA ARG A 31 -12.97 26.75 -10.09
C ARG A 31 -12.12 27.49 -9.05
N GLY A 32 -12.11 27.05 -7.79
CA GLY A 32 -11.33 27.68 -6.71
C GLY A 32 -9.85 27.28 -6.65
N ALA A 33 -9.50 26.09 -7.14
CA ALA A 33 -8.15 25.52 -7.04
C ALA A 33 -7.15 26.13 -8.03
N ARG A 34 -7.61 26.60 -9.20
CA ARG A 34 -6.73 27.11 -10.28
C ARG A 34 -6.09 28.48 -9.96
N ARG A 35 -6.77 29.33 -9.19
CA ARG A 35 -6.28 30.68 -8.84
C ARG A 35 -5.17 30.70 -7.78
N ARG A 36 -5.06 29.65 -6.96
CA ARG A 36 -4.00 29.52 -5.93
C ARG A 36 -2.73 28.85 -6.46
N HIS A 37 -2.83 28.12 -7.57
CA HIS A 37 -1.71 27.45 -8.22
C HIS A 37 -0.84 28.42 -9.03
N GLN A 38 -1.46 29.37 -9.74
CA GLN A 38 -0.72 30.39 -10.53
C GLN A 38 0.16 31.29 -9.65
N ARG A 39 -0.36 31.78 -8.53
CA ARG A 39 0.42 32.59 -7.56
C ARG A 39 1.55 31.81 -6.86
N ARG A 40 1.48 30.47 -6.83
CA ARG A 40 2.53 29.61 -6.24
C ARG A 40 3.63 29.28 -7.25
N ILE A 41 3.32 29.26 -8.55
CA ILE A 41 4.32 28.98 -9.60
C ILE A 41 5.27 30.18 -9.77
N GLU A 42 4.76 31.42 -9.74
CA GLU A 42 5.60 32.63 -9.83
C GLU A 42 6.58 32.74 -8.65
N VAL A 43 6.16 32.37 -7.44
CA VAL A 43 7.01 32.37 -6.25
C VAL A 43 8.05 31.24 -6.30
N MET A 44 7.73 30.09 -6.90
CA MET A 44 8.69 28.99 -7.05
C MET A 44 9.78 29.30 -8.09
N HIS A 45 9.44 29.99 -9.19
CA HIS A 45 10.43 30.43 -10.17
C HIS A 45 11.31 31.58 -9.63
N ALA A 46 10.73 32.59 -8.98
CA ALA A 46 11.51 33.66 -8.35
C ALA A 46 12.49 33.12 -7.28
N LYS A 47 12.09 32.10 -6.53
CA LYS A 47 12.94 31.45 -5.53
C LYS A 47 14.02 30.55 -6.15
N ALA A 48 13.75 29.95 -7.31
CA ALA A 48 14.73 29.18 -8.06
C ALA A 48 15.81 30.08 -8.68
N GLU A 49 15.42 31.24 -9.19
CA GLU A 49 16.35 32.24 -9.74
C GLU A 49 17.26 32.84 -8.67
N LEU A 50 16.71 33.19 -7.49
CA LEU A 50 17.53 33.65 -6.35
C LEU A 50 18.50 32.59 -5.85
N LYS A 51 18.10 31.32 -5.86
CA LYS A 51 18.97 30.21 -5.46
C LYS A 51 20.05 29.91 -6.50
N ALA A 52 19.74 30.04 -7.79
CA ALA A 52 20.71 29.94 -8.87
C ALA A 52 21.71 31.11 -8.85
N ALA A 53 21.25 32.34 -8.61
CA ALA A 53 22.10 33.51 -8.46
C ALA A 53 22.99 33.42 -7.21
N GLN A 54 22.49 32.89 -6.10
CA GLN A 54 23.28 32.66 -4.88
C GLN A 54 24.33 31.55 -5.06
N ALA A 55 24.00 30.51 -5.84
CA ALA A 55 24.97 29.47 -6.22
C ALA A 55 26.06 30.03 -7.16
N ALA A 56 25.69 30.89 -8.11
CA ALA A 56 26.64 31.57 -9.00
C ALA A 56 27.52 32.59 -8.25
N ALA A 57 26.97 33.31 -7.26
CA ALA A 57 27.73 34.22 -6.40
C ALA A 57 28.70 33.47 -5.47
N ARG A 58 28.30 32.31 -4.93
CA ARG A 58 29.20 31.42 -4.18
C ARG A 58 30.27 30.77 -5.05
N GLY A 59 30.01 30.59 -6.34
CA GLY A 59 31.00 30.14 -7.31
C GLY A 59 31.96 31.22 -7.81
N LYS A 60 31.74 32.51 -7.52
CA LYS A 60 32.48 33.64 -8.11
C LYS A 60 33.01 34.70 -7.12
N ALA A 61 33.31 34.31 -5.89
CA ALA A 61 34.22 35.06 -5.00
C ALA A 61 34.86 34.03 -4.07
N VAL A 62 36.17 33.77 -4.11
CA VAL A 62 37.21 34.74 -3.75
C VAL A 62 38.41 34.61 -4.69
N ALA A 63 38.67 35.65 -5.49
CA ALA A 63 39.98 35.93 -6.06
C ALA A 63 40.46 37.28 -5.52
N ALA A 64 41.56 37.22 -4.76
CA ALA A 64 42.58 38.24 -4.53
C ALA A 64 42.19 39.66 -4.06
N ALA A 65 42.43 39.94 -2.78
CA ALA A 65 43.29 41.06 -2.35
C ALA A 65 43.48 41.03 -0.81
N SER A 66 44.68 40.63 -0.35
CA SER A 66 45.45 41.20 0.78
C SER A 66 46.38 40.14 1.42
N LEU A 67 47.70 40.37 1.33
CA LEU A 67 48.80 39.93 2.24
C LEU A 67 49.61 38.63 1.89
N PRO A 68 50.90 38.55 2.31
CA PRO A 68 52.10 38.29 1.49
C PRO A 68 52.57 36.81 1.42
N PRO A 69 53.59 36.45 0.59
CA PRO A 69 53.89 35.06 0.27
C PRO A 69 54.78 34.41 1.34
N ILE A 70 54.35 33.27 1.87
CA ILE A 70 55.23 32.33 2.59
C ILE A 70 55.29 31.07 1.73
N SER A 71 56.50 30.76 1.28
CA SER A 71 56.82 29.49 0.63
C SER A 71 56.45 28.32 1.54
N GLY A 72 55.57 27.46 1.07
CA GLY A 72 55.26 26.17 1.65
C GLY A 72 54.74 25.26 0.56
N GLN A 73 55.65 24.57 -0.14
CA GLN A 73 55.29 23.43 -0.98
C GLN A 73 54.58 22.41 -0.08
N THR A 74 53.25 22.33 -0.20
CA THR A 74 52.49 21.21 0.33
C THR A 74 52.06 20.41 -0.87
N ALA A 75 52.71 19.26 -1.01
CA ALA A 75 52.46 18.27 -2.04
C ALA A 75 50.96 17.96 -2.14
N VAL A 76 50.45 18.03 -3.36
CA VAL A 76 49.17 17.44 -3.76
C VAL A 76 49.25 15.94 -3.45
N PRO A 77 48.41 15.35 -2.59
CA PRO A 77 48.30 13.91 -2.58
C PRO A 77 47.59 13.54 -3.89
N GLU A 78 48.30 12.80 -4.75
CA GLU A 78 47.69 12.12 -5.88
C GLU A 78 46.44 11.36 -5.43
N PRO A 79 45.36 11.33 -6.24
CA PRO A 79 44.27 10.41 -5.99
C PRO A 79 44.81 8.99 -6.18
N THR A 80 45.14 8.35 -5.06
CA THR A 80 45.51 6.93 -5.02
C THR A 80 44.40 6.18 -5.74
N ALA A 81 44.78 5.49 -6.81
CA ALA A 81 43.88 4.77 -7.69
C ALA A 81 42.88 3.93 -6.90
N ALA A 82 41.61 4.33 -6.94
CA ALA A 82 40.52 3.46 -6.55
C ALA A 82 40.68 2.14 -7.32
N PRO A 83 40.44 0.97 -6.70
CA PRO A 83 40.41 -0.30 -7.41
C PRO A 83 39.52 -0.13 -8.64
N ARG A 84 39.99 -0.53 -9.82
CA ARG A 84 39.16 -0.53 -11.04
C ARG A 84 37.99 -1.47 -10.79
N GLU A 85 36.88 -0.94 -10.28
CA GLU A 85 35.66 -1.71 -10.04
C GLU A 85 35.24 -2.34 -11.37
N THR A 86 35.00 -3.65 -11.35
CA THR A 86 34.49 -4.34 -12.52
C THR A 86 33.03 -3.93 -12.74
N GLN A 87 32.56 -3.94 -13.99
CA GLN A 87 31.15 -3.64 -14.27
C GLN A 87 30.20 -4.58 -13.52
N VAL A 88 30.61 -5.83 -13.29
CA VAL A 88 29.84 -6.83 -12.53
C VAL A 88 29.68 -6.40 -11.07
N THR A 89 30.77 -6.07 -10.39
CA THR A 89 30.73 -5.59 -8.98
C THR A 89 29.92 -4.30 -8.82
N GLN A 90 29.95 -3.43 -9.83
CA GLN A 90 29.15 -2.21 -9.84
C GLN A 90 27.64 -2.53 -9.98
N LEU A 91 27.28 -3.44 -10.89
CA LEU A 91 25.88 -3.87 -11.06
C LEU A 91 25.33 -4.59 -9.83
N GLU A 92 26.14 -5.44 -9.18
CA GLU A 92 25.77 -6.10 -7.94
C GLU A 92 25.43 -5.09 -6.84
N ARG A 93 26.22 -4.02 -6.69
CA ARG A 93 25.94 -2.94 -5.76
C ARG A 93 24.63 -2.22 -6.10
N LEU A 94 24.40 -1.91 -7.38
CA LEU A 94 23.16 -1.27 -7.81
C LEU A 94 21.93 -2.16 -7.56
N PHE A 95 22.07 -3.47 -7.72
CA PHE A 95 21.00 -4.42 -7.41
C PHE A 95 20.72 -4.43 -5.91
N ALA A 96 21.77 -4.48 -5.08
CA ALA A 96 21.62 -4.43 -3.64
C ALA A 96 20.93 -3.12 -3.17
N THR A 97 21.29 -1.97 -3.74
CA THR A 97 20.61 -0.70 -3.44
C THR A 97 19.14 -0.74 -3.87
N HIS A 98 18.87 -1.17 -5.10
CA HIS A 98 17.51 -1.29 -5.62
C HIS A 98 16.66 -2.21 -4.72
N ASP A 99 17.13 -3.42 -4.47
CA ASP A 99 16.43 -4.41 -3.65
C ASP A 99 16.24 -3.93 -2.21
N GLY A 100 17.22 -3.20 -1.65
CA GLY A 100 17.12 -2.59 -0.33
C GLY A 100 16.03 -1.52 -0.23
N VAL A 101 15.90 -0.65 -1.24
CA VAL A 101 14.81 0.35 -1.28
C VAL A 101 13.46 -0.33 -1.50
N THR A 102 13.40 -1.34 -2.37
CA THR A 102 12.17 -2.13 -2.58
C THR A 102 11.73 -2.86 -1.32
N ALA A 103 12.66 -3.46 -0.56
CA ALA A 103 12.35 -4.11 0.71
C ALA A 103 11.82 -3.11 1.75
N ARG A 104 12.48 -1.94 1.90
CA ARG A 104 11.98 -0.85 2.75
C ARG A 104 10.58 -0.40 2.36
N TRP A 105 10.27 -0.32 1.07
CA TRP A 105 8.93 0.01 0.60
C TRP A 105 7.91 -1.07 0.92
N LEU A 106 8.25 -2.35 0.72
CA LEU A 106 7.34 -3.46 1.01
C LEU A 106 6.93 -3.51 2.48
N GLU A 107 7.76 -3.04 3.42
CA GLU A 107 7.32 -2.85 4.81
C GLU A 107 6.08 -1.96 4.91
N TYR A 108 5.95 -0.92 4.08
CA TYR A 108 4.79 -0.03 4.09
C TYR A 108 3.56 -0.62 3.38
N GLU A 109 3.70 -1.65 2.57
CA GLU A 109 2.60 -2.29 1.84
C GLU A 109 2.13 -3.59 2.50
N LEU A 110 2.99 -4.25 3.27
CA LEU A 110 2.75 -5.56 3.88
C LEU A 110 2.58 -5.48 5.41
N ASP A 111 3.23 -4.53 6.08
CA ASP A 111 3.04 -4.34 7.53
C ASP A 111 1.86 -3.40 7.79
N VAL A 112 0.77 -3.98 8.26
CA VAL A 112 -0.46 -3.24 8.64
C VAL A 112 -0.17 -2.12 9.65
N ALA A 113 0.79 -2.29 10.55
CA ALA A 113 1.16 -1.23 11.48
C ALA A 113 1.77 -0.02 10.76
N LYS A 114 2.63 -0.25 9.75
CA LYS A 114 3.23 0.80 8.92
C LYS A 114 2.18 1.47 8.02
N ILE A 115 1.25 0.70 7.44
CA ILE A 115 0.13 1.22 6.63
C ILE A 115 -0.69 2.22 7.46
N ILE A 116 -1.07 1.84 8.69
CA ILE A 116 -1.88 2.70 9.56
C ILE A 116 -1.09 3.94 10.04
N ALA A 117 0.22 3.79 10.30
CA ALA A 117 1.05 4.88 10.81
C ALA A 117 1.43 5.91 9.74
N PHE A 118 1.61 5.47 8.49
CA PHE A 118 2.11 6.28 7.37
C PHE A 118 1.27 6.08 6.10
N PRO A 119 -0.06 6.32 6.15
CA PRO A 119 -0.97 6.00 5.03
C PRO A 119 -0.67 6.76 3.74
N ALA A 120 -0.01 7.91 3.83
CA ALA A 120 0.46 8.68 2.67
C ALA A 120 1.46 7.91 1.80
N MET A 121 2.15 6.89 2.34
CA MET A 121 3.17 6.13 1.61
C MET A 121 2.57 5.16 0.58
N SER A 122 1.32 4.74 0.77
CA SER A 122 0.57 3.88 -0.15
C SER A 122 -0.43 4.68 -1.01
N ASP A 123 -0.65 5.96 -0.69
CA ASP A 123 -1.56 6.82 -1.44
C ASP A 123 -0.90 7.44 -2.67
N GLY A 124 -1.20 6.90 -3.86
CA GLY A 124 -0.74 7.42 -5.15
C GLY A 124 -1.24 8.82 -5.52
N ARG A 125 -2.17 9.41 -4.75
CA ARG A 125 -2.60 10.81 -4.93
C ARG A 125 -1.60 11.79 -4.32
N GLN A 126 -0.77 11.32 -3.39
CA GLN A 126 0.29 12.13 -2.80
C GLN A 126 1.39 12.37 -3.85
N PRO A 127 1.78 13.63 -4.10
CA PRO A 127 2.67 13.94 -5.21
C PRO A 127 4.07 13.32 -5.06
N LEU A 128 4.57 13.21 -3.83
CA LEU A 128 5.89 12.62 -3.55
C LEU A 128 5.85 11.10 -3.64
N THR A 129 4.82 10.45 -3.12
CA THR A 129 4.57 9.02 -3.30
C THR A 129 4.41 8.67 -4.78
N ALA A 130 3.64 9.45 -5.54
CA ALA A 130 3.50 9.27 -6.98
C ALA A 130 4.82 9.43 -7.73
N ALA A 131 5.69 10.37 -7.31
CA ALA A 131 7.02 10.53 -7.88
C ALA A 131 7.91 9.32 -7.59
N PHE A 132 7.91 8.83 -6.36
CA PHE A 132 8.57 7.60 -5.95
C PHE A 132 8.10 6.39 -6.78
N LEU A 133 6.79 6.15 -6.90
CA LEU A 133 6.25 5.02 -7.67
C LEU A 133 6.59 5.10 -9.16
N ARG A 134 6.69 6.31 -9.73
CA ARG A 134 7.18 6.50 -11.10
C ARG A 134 8.67 6.18 -11.21
N ALA A 135 9.49 6.68 -10.29
CA ALA A 135 10.93 6.40 -10.26
C ALA A 135 11.19 4.89 -10.10
N LYS A 136 10.43 4.22 -9.24
CA LYS A 136 10.42 2.76 -9.09
C LYS A 136 10.19 2.06 -10.42
N ARG A 137 9.11 2.41 -11.12
CA ARG A 137 8.76 1.80 -12.42
C ARG A 137 9.87 1.98 -13.45
N ILE A 138 10.51 3.14 -13.47
CA ILE A 138 11.64 3.42 -14.38
C ILE A 138 12.85 2.56 -14.01
N ALA A 139 13.21 2.49 -12.73
CA ALA A 139 14.31 1.66 -12.25
C ALA A 139 14.07 0.16 -12.50
N ASP A 140 12.85 -0.33 -12.27
CA ASP A 140 12.41 -1.70 -12.57
C ASP A 140 12.53 -2.00 -14.07
N GLY A 141 12.05 -1.10 -14.93
CA GLY A 141 12.10 -1.29 -16.38
C GLY A 141 13.51 -1.25 -16.97
N LEU A 142 14.44 -0.53 -16.33
CA LEU A 142 15.85 -0.46 -16.71
C LEU A 142 16.70 -1.54 -16.05
N ARG A 143 16.13 -2.33 -15.13
CA ARG A 143 16.87 -3.37 -14.40
C ARG A 143 17.32 -4.47 -15.37
N PRO A 144 18.64 -4.73 -15.50
CA PRO A 144 19.15 -5.85 -16.27
C PRO A 144 18.69 -7.20 -15.70
N PRO A 145 18.54 -8.25 -16.53
CA PRO A 145 18.05 -9.55 -16.08
C PRO A 145 19.06 -10.31 -15.19
N SER A 146 20.35 -9.95 -15.26
CA SER A 146 21.37 -10.53 -14.37
C SER A 146 22.52 -9.54 -14.13
N PRO A 147 23.27 -9.68 -13.01
CA PRO A 147 24.46 -8.87 -12.75
C PRO A 147 25.60 -9.10 -13.76
N LYS A 148 25.56 -10.21 -14.50
CA LYS A 148 26.55 -10.57 -15.52
C LYS A 148 26.14 -10.11 -16.93
N ALA A 149 24.99 -9.45 -17.06
CA ALA A 149 24.54 -8.91 -18.34
C ALA A 149 25.56 -7.89 -18.88
N ARG A 150 25.88 -7.99 -20.18
CA ARG A 150 26.74 -7.00 -20.84
C ARG A 150 25.89 -5.81 -21.23
N LEU A 151 26.15 -4.67 -20.61
CA LEU A 151 25.50 -3.40 -20.90
C LEU A 151 26.47 -2.47 -21.64
N SER A 152 25.90 -1.57 -22.46
CA SER A 152 26.66 -0.40 -22.90
C SER A 152 26.93 0.54 -21.72
N LYS A 153 27.89 1.45 -21.88
CA LYS A 153 28.20 2.44 -20.83
C LYS A 153 27.01 3.36 -20.56
N GLU A 154 26.26 3.68 -21.60
CA GLU A 154 25.06 4.52 -21.57
C GLU A 154 23.95 3.81 -20.78
N GLN A 155 23.67 2.53 -21.07
CA GLN A 155 22.68 1.73 -20.35
C GLN A 155 23.03 1.57 -18.86
N LEU A 156 24.31 1.33 -18.55
CA LEU A 156 24.78 1.24 -17.17
C LEU A 156 24.62 2.58 -16.44
N ALA A 157 24.92 3.70 -17.11
CA ALA A 157 24.75 5.03 -16.55
C ALA A 157 23.27 5.37 -16.32
N GLU A 158 22.39 5.00 -17.27
CA GLU A 158 20.94 5.21 -17.17
C GLU A 158 20.34 4.41 -16.01
N TYR A 159 20.65 3.13 -15.88
CA TYR A 159 20.20 2.31 -14.75
C TYR A 159 20.71 2.85 -13.41
N ARG A 160 22.00 3.24 -13.33
CA ARG A 160 22.57 3.84 -12.12
C ARG A 160 21.83 5.12 -11.72
N ASN A 161 21.55 6.01 -12.68
CA ASN A 161 20.82 7.24 -12.42
C ASN A 161 19.40 6.94 -11.95
N ALA A 162 18.71 5.98 -12.60
CA ALA A 162 17.37 5.57 -12.21
C ALA A 162 17.31 4.99 -10.78
N VAL A 163 18.30 4.19 -10.38
CA VAL A 163 18.40 3.67 -9.00
C VAL A 163 18.62 4.81 -7.99
N ALA A 164 19.49 5.78 -8.31
CA ALA A 164 19.71 6.94 -7.45
C ALA A 164 18.45 7.81 -7.32
N ASP A 165 17.75 8.05 -8.43
CA ASP A 165 16.49 8.80 -8.43
C ASP A 165 15.38 8.05 -7.65
N PHE A 166 15.33 6.72 -7.77
CA PHE A 166 14.42 5.86 -7.03
C PHE A 166 14.67 5.96 -5.52
N GLU A 167 15.93 5.82 -5.09
CA GLU A 167 16.33 5.95 -3.69
C GLU A 167 15.97 7.33 -3.13
N VAL A 168 16.38 8.41 -3.80
CA VAL A 168 16.09 9.78 -3.36
C VAL A 168 14.59 10.05 -3.32
N ALA A 169 13.83 9.62 -4.32
CA ALA A 169 12.39 9.82 -4.34
C ALA A 169 11.69 9.07 -3.20
N PHE A 170 12.10 7.84 -2.90
CA PHE A 170 11.60 7.09 -1.75
C PHE A 170 11.87 7.84 -0.44
N ASP A 171 13.10 8.28 -0.25
CA ASP A 171 13.57 8.96 0.95
C ASP A 171 12.84 10.30 1.19
N VAL A 172 12.52 11.03 0.12
CA VAL A 172 11.73 12.27 0.19
C VAL A 172 10.27 11.97 0.50
N ALA A 173 9.69 10.95 -0.14
CA ALA A 173 8.32 10.51 0.13
C ALA A 173 8.16 10.03 1.58
N GLU A 174 9.12 9.27 2.11
CA GLU A 174 9.10 8.76 3.49
C GLU A 174 9.12 9.91 4.51
N ARG A 175 9.99 10.90 4.31
CA ARG A 175 10.05 12.08 5.18
C ARG A 175 8.74 12.86 5.17
N ASP A 176 8.10 12.99 4.02
CA ASP A 176 6.80 13.65 3.90
C ASP A 176 5.68 12.83 4.56
N ALA A 177 5.64 11.51 4.35
CA ALA A 177 4.68 10.62 4.99
C ALA A 177 4.82 10.68 6.53
N ARG A 178 6.05 10.75 7.05
CA ARG A 178 6.32 10.95 8.48
C ARG A 178 5.90 12.32 9.00
N ARG A 179 5.90 13.35 8.15
CA ARG A 179 5.39 14.68 8.50
C ARG A 179 3.87 14.71 8.49
N LEU A 180 3.24 14.07 7.52
CA LEU A 180 1.79 14.09 7.34
C LEU A 180 1.08 13.17 8.33
N ARG A 181 1.61 11.95 8.56
CA ARG A 181 1.02 10.92 9.43
C ARG A 181 -0.47 10.74 9.16
N ASP A 182 -1.32 11.10 10.12
CA ASP A 182 -2.78 11.04 10.07
C ASP A 182 -3.44 12.43 9.92
N SER A 183 -2.66 13.49 9.69
CA SER A 183 -3.16 14.87 9.60
C SER A 183 -4.07 15.15 8.40
N SER A 184 -4.01 14.31 7.35
CA SER A 184 -4.89 14.39 6.19
C SER A 184 -6.31 13.85 6.46
N PHE A 185 -6.51 13.14 7.57
CA PHE A 185 -7.80 12.56 7.96
C PHE A 185 -8.60 13.53 8.82
N THR A 186 -9.91 13.38 8.87
CA THR A 186 -10.79 14.08 9.80
C THR A 186 -10.58 13.61 11.24
N GLU A 187 -11.06 14.34 12.24
CA GLU A 187 -10.93 13.94 13.65
C GLU A 187 -11.58 12.59 13.96
N VAL A 188 -12.72 12.30 13.35
CA VAL A 188 -13.44 11.03 13.54
C VAL A 188 -12.63 9.87 12.97
N GLU A 189 -12.10 10.04 11.76
CA GLU A 189 -11.23 9.07 11.10
C GLU A 189 -9.93 8.84 11.87
N ARG A 190 -9.29 9.90 12.39
CA ARG A 190 -8.10 9.75 13.24
C ARG A 190 -8.38 8.93 14.50
N LYS A 191 -9.52 9.13 15.16
CA LYS A 191 -9.92 8.32 16.32
C LYS A 191 -10.12 6.85 15.96
N ARG A 192 -10.68 6.55 14.78
CA ARG A 192 -10.78 5.18 14.25
C ARG A 192 -9.40 4.57 14.01
N LEU A 193 -8.49 5.29 13.36
CA LEU A 193 -7.10 4.84 13.16
C LEU A 193 -6.39 4.57 14.48
N ASP A 194 -6.52 5.45 15.47
CA ASP A 194 -5.91 5.26 16.78
C ASP A 194 -6.50 4.06 17.55
N THR A 195 -7.79 3.80 17.35
CA THR A 195 -8.45 2.60 17.90
C THR A 195 -7.92 1.34 17.21
N ALA A 196 -7.79 1.36 15.88
CA ALA A 196 -7.19 0.27 15.10
C ALA A 196 -5.74 -0.01 15.53
N LYS A 197 -4.90 1.02 15.76
CA LYS A 197 -3.52 0.85 16.27
C LYS A 197 -3.48 0.11 17.62
N LYS A 198 -4.37 0.47 18.54
CA LYS A 198 -4.45 -0.17 19.87
C LYS A 198 -4.89 -1.63 19.76
N LEU A 199 -5.94 -1.89 18.98
CA LEU A 199 -6.43 -3.25 18.73
C LEU A 199 -5.39 -4.10 18.01
N LEU A 200 -4.64 -3.53 17.07
CA LEU A 200 -3.56 -4.22 16.39
C LEU A 200 -2.46 -4.64 17.36
N THR A 201 -2.15 -3.80 18.36
CA THR A 201 -1.18 -4.14 19.41
C THR A 201 -1.62 -5.38 20.17
N VAL A 202 -2.91 -5.49 20.53
CA VAL A 202 -3.47 -6.69 21.19
C VAL A 202 -3.49 -7.88 20.23
N ALA A 203 -3.82 -7.67 18.96
CA ALA A 203 -3.91 -8.74 17.97
C ALA A 203 -2.57 -9.45 17.74
N ILE A 204 -1.44 -8.74 17.89
CA ILE A 204 -0.09 -9.29 17.72
C ILE A 204 0.63 -9.61 19.03
N ASP A 205 -0.02 -9.40 20.18
CA ASP A 205 0.59 -9.62 21.50
C ASP A 205 0.54 -11.09 21.91
N GLU A 206 1.70 -11.73 22.02
CA GLU A 206 1.84 -13.14 22.43
C GLU A 206 1.26 -13.41 23.83
N ALA A 207 1.24 -12.41 24.73
CA ALA A 207 0.71 -12.57 26.08
C ALA A 207 -0.83 -12.59 26.13
N ALA A 208 -1.51 -12.10 25.09
CA ALA A 208 -2.97 -12.11 24.99
C ALA A 208 -3.50 -13.51 24.66
N THR A 209 -4.73 -13.82 25.09
CA THR A 209 -5.31 -15.13 24.79
C THR A 209 -5.63 -15.28 23.29
N PRO A 210 -5.60 -16.52 22.75
CA PRO A 210 -6.01 -16.83 21.39
C PRO A 210 -7.30 -16.16 20.91
N ALA A 211 -8.34 -16.19 21.74
CA ALA A 211 -9.65 -15.65 21.42
C ALA A 211 -9.65 -14.12 21.36
N GLU A 212 -8.93 -13.46 22.27
CA GLU A 212 -8.78 -12.00 22.31
C GLU A 212 -8.05 -11.48 21.07
N ARG A 213 -6.98 -12.16 20.64
CA ARG A 213 -6.24 -11.78 19.43
C ARG A 213 -7.10 -11.87 18.17
N GLN A 214 -7.85 -12.96 18.03
CA GLN A 214 -8.77 -13.15 16.91
C GLN A 214 -9.90 -12.12 16.89
N LEU A 215 -10.43 -11.77 18.06
CA LEU A 215 -11.44 -10.71 18.18
C LEU A 215 -10.85 -9.33 17.86
N ALA A 216 -9.64 -9.04 18.35
CA ALA A 216 -8.93 -7.80 18.06
C ALA A 216 -8.62 -7.67 16.56
N TYR A 217 -8.14 -8.74 15.91
CA TYR A 217 -7.92 -8.79 14.46
C TYR A 217 -9.17 -8.46 13.65
N ARG A 218 -10.31 -9.11 13.95
CA ARG A 218 -11.59 -8.80 13.27
C ARG A 218 -11.97 -7.34 13.46
N ARG A 219 -11.81 -6.81 14.67
CA ARG A 219 -12.13 -5.42 14.97
C ARG A 219 -11.20 -4.43 14.26
N VAL A 220 -9.91 -4.74 14.13
CA VAL A 220 -8.97 -3.95 13.31
C VAL A 220 -9.47 -3.85 11.87
N ARG A 221 -9.89 -4.97 11.26
CA ARG A 221 -10.42 -4.96 9.89
C ARG A 221 -11.66 -4.07 9.76
N GLU A 222 -12.60 -4.16 10.70
CA GLU A 222 -13.80 -3.31 10.72
C GLU A 222 -13.47 -1.81 10.88
N GLU A 223 -12.49 -1.47 11.73
CA GLU A 223 -12.11 -0.07 11.95
C GLU A 223 -11.38 0.54 10.74
N LEU A 224 -10.62 -0.26 10.00
CA LEU A 224 -9.89 0.17 8.81
C LEU A 224 -10.74 0.12 7.53
N ASP A 225 -11.84 -0.62 7.54
CA ASP A 225 -12.75 -0.72 6.41
C ASP A 225 -13.31 0.64 6.00
N GLY A 226 -13.29 0.88 4.69
CA GLY A 226 -13.64 2.16 4.06
C GLY A 226 -12.70 3.33 4.37
N LEU A 227 -11.68 3.15 5.21
CA LEU A 227 -10.77 4.22 5.63
C LEU A 227 -9.40 4.14 4.96
N LEU A 228 -8.81 2.94 4.94
CA LEU A 228 -7.54 2.67 4.27
C LEU A 228 -7.71 1.50 3.30
N SER A 229 -7.12 1.61 2.12
CA SER A 229 -6.99 0.48 1.20
C SER A 229 -5.84 -0.39 1.67
N ILE A 230 -6.14 -1.57 2.21
CA ILE A 230 -5.16 -2.57 2.63
C ILE A 230 -5.10 -3.67 1.56
N SER A 231 -3.90 -4.11 1.20
CA SER A 231 -3.72 -5.22 0.25
C SER A 231 -4.15 -6.54 0.88
N ASP A 232 -4.66 -7.46 0.06
CA ASP A 232 -4.99 -8.83 0.53
C ASP A 232 -3.77 -9.53 1.13
N GLU A 233 -2.59 -9.28 0.56
CA GLU A 233 -1.32 -9.83 1.06
C GLU A 233 -0.96 -9.31 2.46
N ALA A 234 -1.19 -8.02 2.77
CA ALA A 234 -0.98 -7.50 4.12
C ALA A 234 -1.96 -8.12 5.13
N ILE A 235 -3.19 -8.41 4.70
CA ILE A 235 -4.18 -9.10 5.52
C ILE A 235 -3.73 -10.53 5.81
N GLU A 236 -3.25 -11.25 4.79
CA GLU A 236 -2.71 -12.61 4.95
C GLU A 236 -1.47 -12.65 5.86
N VAL A 237 -0.53 -11.71 5.72
CA VAL A 237 0.64 -11.59 6.60
C VAL A 237 0.21 -11.35 8.04
N LEU A 238 -0.76 -10.46 8.27
CA LEU A 238 -1.29 -10.20 9.59
C LEU A 238 -2.01 -11.43 10.16
N GLU A 239 -2.83 -12.12 9.36
CA GLU A 239 -3.55 -13.33 9.78
C GLU A 239 -2.58 -14.44 10.16
N ASN A 240 -1.57 -14.70 9.33
CA ASN A 240 -0.51 -15.64 9.64
C ASN A 240 0.22 -15.28 10.92
N LYS A 241 0.50 -13.99 11.18
CA LYS A 241 1.12 -13.56 12.44
C LYS A 241 0.19 -13.78 13.63
N VAL A 242 -1.09 -13.42 13.51
CA VAL A 242 -2.08 -13.65 14.57
C VAL A 242 -2.24 -15.15 14.85
N MET A 243 -2.13 -16.00 13.81
CA MET A 243 -2.31 -17.45 13.86
C MET A 243 -1.07 -18.25 14.26
N LEU A 244 0.12 -17.90 13.80
CA LEU A 244 1.35 -18.64 14.06
C LEU A 244 1.72 -18.56 15.54
N GLU A 245 1.40 -17.46 16.20
CA GLU A 245 1.54 -17.30 17.64
C GLU A 245 0.49 -18.10 18.44
N LEU A 246 -0.46 -18.81 17.78
CA LEU A 246 -1.49 -19.65 18.41
C LEU A 246 -1.10 -21.14 18.55
N GLY A 247 0.13 -21.56 18.21
CA GLY A 247 0.48 -22.99 18.18
C GLY A 247 1.86 -23.38 18.75
N PRO A 248 2.00 -24.62 19.24
CA PRO A 248 1.20 -25.25 20.28
C PRO A 248 1.81 -24.93 21.66
N THR A 249 0.99 -24.86 22.71
CA THR A 249 1.51 -25.10 24.06
C THR A 249 2.25 -26.43 24.03
N THR A 250 3.58 -26.39 24.15
CA THR A 250 4.34 -27.53 24.66
C THR A 250 3.81 -27.75 26.06
N SER A 251 2.81 -28.62 26.15
CA SER A 251 2.58 -29.41 27.35
C SER A 251 3.94 -30.05 27.64
N THR A 252 4.75 -29.38 28.45
CA THR A 252 5.90 -30.00 29.07
C THR A 252 5.29 -31.03 29.99
N SER A 253 5.07 -32.23 29.45
CA SER A 253 4.89 -33.44 30.21
C SER A 253 6.12 -33.51 31.10
N THR A 254 5.96 -33.06 32.33
CA THR A 254 6.95 -33.27 33.38
C THR A 254 7.02 -34.78 33.52
N SER A 255 8.01 -35.36 32.85
CA SER A 255 8.40 -36.74 33.01
C SER A 255 9.08 -36.81 34.38
N THR A 256 8.26 -36.86 35.42
CA THR A 256 8.71 -37.28 36.75
C THR A 256 9.20 -38.70 36.58
N THR A 257 10.52 -38.82 36.58
CA THR A 257 11.21 -40.09 36.73
C THR A 257 10.94 -40.54 38.14
N ASP A 258 10.03 -41.50 38.33
CA ASP A 258 9.91 -42.21 39.59
C ASP A 258 10.12 -43.71 39.35
N THR A 259 11.16 -44.20 40.03
CA THR A 259 11.65 -45.58 40.04
C THR A 259 10.72 -46.46 40.89
N PRO A 260 10.51 -47.74 40.57
CA PRO A 260 9.53 -48.57 41.25
C PRO A 260 10.07 -49.06 42.60
N SER A 261 9.27 -48.92 43.66
CA SER A 261 9.49 -49.62 44.93
C SER A 261 8.24 -50.39 45.34
N ALA A 262 8.46 -51.66 45.66
CA ALA A 262 7.49 -52.69 45.96
C ALA A 262 6.64 -52.39 47.20
N GLY A 263 5.37 -52.81 47.17
CA GLY A 263 4.44 -52.79 48.30
C GLY A 263 3.09 -53.41 47.95
N THR A 264 2.94 -54.68 48.34
CA THR A 264 1.79 -55.59 48.36
C THR A 264 0.36 -54.99 48.37
N PRO A 265 -0.62 -55.54 47.61
CA PRO A 265 -2.03 -55.22 47.78
C PRO A 265 -2.75 -56.21 48.71
N THR A 266 -3.47 -55.69 49.69
CA THR A 266 -4.47 -56.43 50.50
C THR A 266 -5.87 -56.23 49.89
N ALA A 267 -6.65 -57.30 49.97
CA ALA A 267 -7.85 -57.63 49.20
C ALA A 267 -9.16 -56.92 49.61
N ALA A 268 -10.00 -56.71 48.56
CA ALA A 268 -11.43 -57.06 48.45
C ALA A 268 -12.53 -56.25 49.20
N PRO A 269 -13.82 -56.31 48.76
CA PRO A 269 -14.33 -56.43 47.37
C PRO A 269 -15.61 -55.59 47.06
N ALA A 270 -16.03 -55.68 45.79
CA ALA A 270 -17.41 -55.72 45.27
C ALA A 270 -18.26 -54.42 45.20
N SER A 271 -18.51 -53.98 43.96
CA SER A 271 -19.88 -53.86 43.44
C SER A 271 -19.86 -53.85 41.91
N ALA A 272 -20.67 -54.73 41.32
CA ALA A 272 -20.80 -55.02 39.90
C ALA A 272 -21.62 -53.95 39.14
N PRO A 273 -21.54 -53.91 37.79
CA PRO A 273 -22.21 -52.92 36.96
C PRO A 273 -23.64 -53.34 36.59
N ALA A 274 -24.57 -52.39 36.62
CA ALA A 274 -25.94 -52.61 36.15
C ALA A 274 -26.02 -52.51 34.61
N ALA A 275 -26.55 -53.56 34.00
CA ALA A 275 -26.87 -53.71 32.58
C ALA A 275 -28.25 -53.05 32.25
N PRO A 276 -28.62 -52.91 30.96
CA PRO A 276 -29.56 -51.90 30.44
C PRO A 276 -31.01 -52.37 30.39
N PRO A 277 -32.00 -51.47 30.24
CA PRO A 277 -33.34 -51.86 29.80
C PRO A 277 -33.46 -51.87 28.27
N ALA A 278 -34.13 -52.92 27.78
CA ALA A 278 -34.44 -53.21 26.39
C ALA A 278 -35.69 -52.47 25.86
N SER A 279 -35.64 -52.17 24.56
CA SER A 279 -36.67 -52.25 23.50
C SER A 279 -38.13 -51.86 23.73
N ALA A 280 -38.61 -50.87 22.95
CA ALA A 280 -39.64 -50.98 21.87
C ALA A 280 -40.44 -49.66 21.69
N PRO A 281 -41.15 -49.40 20.57
CA PRO A 281 -40.96 -49.80 19.17
C PRO A 281 -40.96 -48.60 18.18
N ALA A 282 -40.54 -48.86 16.94
CA ALA A 282 -40.61 -47.94 15.79
C ALA A 282 -42.05 -47.75 15.26
N PRO A 283 -42.41 -46.57 14.73
CA PRO A 283 -43.47 -46.44 13.74
C PRO A 283 -42.93 -46.47 12.30
N ALA A 284 -43.75 -47.08 11.43
CA ALA A 284 -43.54 -47.45 10.04
C ALA A 284 -43.32 -46.27 9.05
N PRO A 285 -42.84 -46.54 7.82
CA PRO A 285 -42.44 -45.54 6.84
C PRO A 285 -43.59 -45.20 5.86
N GLU A 286 -43.67 -43.94 5.40
CA GLU A 286 -44.29 -43.50 4.13
C GLU A 286 -44.25 -41.95 4.02
N PRO A 287 -44.40 -41.32 2.83
CA PRO A 287 -44.14 -41.77 1.46
C PRO A 287 -43.16 -40.84 0.70
N ILE A 288 -42.67 -41.34 -0.43
CA ILE A 288 -41.83 -40.63 -1.41
C ILE A 288 -42.59 -39.40 -1.94
N ALA A 289 -42.01 -38.20 -1.77
CA ALA A 289 -42.49 -36.99 -2.43
C ALA A 289 -41.77 -36.79 -3.77
N GLU A 290 -42.58 -36.53 -4.79
CA GLU A 290 -42.23 -36.31 -6.20
C GLU A 290 -41.13 -35.25 -6.45
N PRO A 291 -40.44 -35.33 -7.61
CA PRO A 291 -39.38 -34.40 -7.94
C PRO A 291 -39.94 -33.01 -8.28
N LEU A 292 -39.39 -32.00 -7.61
CA LEU A 292 -39.63 -30.58 -7.89
C LEU A 292 -39.34 -30.23 -9.37
N PRO A 293 -40.16 -29.39 -10.02
CA PRO A 293 -39.92 -28.98 -11.40
C PRO A 293 -38.67 -28.10 -11.53
N ALA A 294 -37.84 -28.40 -12.53
CA ALA A 294 -36.60 -27.70 -12.82
C ALA A 294 -36.81 -26.18 -13.08
N PRO A 295 -35.87 -25.32 -12.65
CA PRO A 295 -35.95 -23.89 -12.94
C PRO A 295 -35.81 -23.62 -14.44
N LYS A 296 -36.76 -22.84 -14.99
CA LYS A 296 -36.73 -22.37 -16.38
C LYS A 296 -35.50 -21.50 -16.61
N ARG A 297 -34.64 -21.88 -17.56
CA ARG A 297 -33.49 -21.07 -17.99
C ARG A 297 -34.01 -19.75 -18.60
N PRO A 298 -33.38 -18.60 -18.29
CA PRO A 298 -33.67 -17.37 -19.02
C PRO A 298 -33.16 -17.48 -20.46
N SER A 299 -33.98 -17.01 -21.39
CA SER A 299 -33.73 -16.93 -22.82
C SER A 299 -32.47 -16.11 -23.11
N THR A 300 -31.48 -16.69 -23.76
CA THR A 300 -30.35 -15.95 -24.36
C THR A 300 -30.76 -15.43 -25.74
N THR A 301 -31.41 -14.27 -25.75
CA THR A 301 -31.51 -13.44 -26.96
C THR A 301 -30.63 -12.21 -26.76
N PRO A 302 -29.51 -12.06 -27.49
CA PRO A 302 -28.71 -10.85 -27.40
C PRO A 302 -29.46 -9.66 -28.03
N PRO A 303 -29.47 -8.47 -27.40
CA PRO A 303 -29.98 -7.28 -28.04
C PRO A 303 -29.09 -6.89 -29.22
N ALA A 304 -29.70 -6.45 -30.32
CA ALA A 304 -29.02 -5.97 -31.51
C ALA A 304 -28.07 -4.81 -31.17
N ALA A 305 -26.88 -4.82 -31.77
CA ALA A 305 -25.84 -3.82 -31.56
C ALA A 305 -26.36 -2.40 -31.87
N ALA A 306 -26.34 -1.53 -30.86
CA ALA A 306 -26.59 -0.11 -31.04
C ALA A 306 -25.41 0.53 -31.80
N THR A 307 -25.66 0.92 -33.04
CA THR A 307 -24.70 1.66 -33.87
C THR A 307 -24.56 3.08 -33.31
N TRP A 308 -23.41 3.39 -32.70
CA TRP A 308 -23.09 4.74 -32.26
C TRP A 308 -22.77 5.63 -33.48
N PRO A 309 -23.31 6.86 -33.58
CA PRO A 309 -22.94 7.76 -34.66
C PRO A 309 -21.52 8.28 -34.44
N VAL A 310 -20.65 8.04 -35.44
CA VAL A 310 -19.31 8.64 -35.52
C VAL A 310 -19.46 10.12 -35.86
N PRO A 311 -18.97 11.07 -35.04
CA PRO A 311 -18.95 12.47 -35.44
C PRO A 311 -17.92 12.68 -36.56
N SER A 312 -18.39 13.24 -37.67
CA SER A 312 -17.59 13.68 -38.80
C SER A 312 -16.58 14.73 -38.34
N ARG A 313 -15.29 14.53 -38.68
CA ARG A 313 -14.27 15.56 -38.51
C ARG A 313 -14.56 16.70 -39.47
N GLY A 314 -15.26 17.73 -38.99
CA GLY A 314 -15.33 19.02 -39.67
C GLY A 314 -13.95 19.67 -39.67
N SER A 315 -13.47 20.03 -40.86
CA SER A 315 -12.34 20.92 -41.09
C SER A 315 -12.72 22.32 -40.59
N GLY A 316 -12.42 22.57 -39.31
CA GLY A 316 -12.71 23.82 -38.62
C GLY A 316 -11.50 24.28 -37.82
N ASP A 317 -10.95 25.39 -38.27
CA ASP A 317 -9.86 26.21 -37.76
C ASP A 317 -9.65 26.16 -36.22
N ALA A 318 -8.43 25.80 -35.80
CA ALA A 318 -8.03 25.84 -34.39
C ALA A 318 -7.49 27.24 -34.04
N PRO A 319 -8.07 27.96 -33.06
CA PRO A 319 -7.59 29.28 -32.69
C PRO A 319 -6.28 29.17 -31.91
N GLY A 320 -5.17 29.59 -32.51
CA GLY A 320 -3.88 29.69 -31.79
C GLY A 320 -2.60 29.65 -32.62
N ARG A 321 -2.68 29.70 -33.96
CA ARG A 321 -1.46 29.77 -34.78
C ARG A 321 -0.99 31.21 -34.94
N VAL A 322 0.00 31.61 -34.15
CA VAL A 322 0.75 32.86 -34.35
C VAL A 322 1.53 32.74 -35.65
N THR A 323 1.17 33.52 -36.66
CA THR A 323 1.93 33.67 -37.91
C THR A 323 2.93 34.82 -37.74
N HIS A 324 4.22 34.54 -37.84
CA HIS A 324 5.23 35.58 -37.99
C HIS A 324 5.29 36.04 -39.45
N PRO A 325 5.18 37.35 -39.75
CA PRO A 325 5.38 37.83 -41.11
C PRO A 325 6.86 37.77 -41.50
N LYS A 326 7.11 37.25 -42.69
CA LYS A 326 8.43 37.19 -43.34
C LYS A 326 8.82 38.60 -43.82
N PRO A 327 10.03 39.12 -43.52
CA PRO A 327 10.46 40.40 -44.06
C PRO A 327 10.83 40.25 -45.54
N HIS A 328 10.25 41.11 -46.38
CA HIS A 328 10.69 41.36 -47.74
C HIS A 328 11.54 42.63 -47.76
N ARG A 329 12.86 42.49 -47.93
CA ARG A 329 13.60 43.08 -49.05
C ARG A 329 15.00 42.49 -49.12
#